data_AF-A0A5N4B6G2-F1
#
_entry.id   AF-A0A5N4B6G2-F1
#
_cell.length_a   1.000
_cell.length_b   1.000
_cell.length_c   1.000
_cell.angle_alpha   90.00
_cell.angle_beta   90.00
_cell.angle_gamma   90.00
#
_symmetry.space_group_name_H-M   'P 1'
#
loop_
_entity.id
_entity.type
_entity.pdbx_description
1 polymer ?
#
loop_
_entity_poly.entity_id
_entity_poly.type
_entity_poly.pdbx_seq_one_letter_code
_entity_poly.pdbx_strand_id
1 'polypeptide(L)'
;MSRLRPSQPRYSNTWDPQLLLSYFEGLPKELSLRMLSQKLITLLALITGGRLQTLSLIRLSNISESQEEIQINITDPIKTSGLNKEQPTLHIPFYSEKPSLCVASTLKKYLATTKPLRAPNQDFLFVTTKRPHSTASKQTLSKWVKHALGSAGIDTSRFKPHSTRHSSSSAALRQGVSLESICRTVGWSEQTGTFAKFYNRPLGDKTAFANAILRLSKRP
;
A
#
# COMPACT_ATOMS: atom_id res chain seq x y z
N MET A 1 2.47 3.77 -41.21
CA MET A 1 1.27 3.60 -40.36
C MET A 1 1.59 2.72 -39.16
N SER A 2 2.01 3.31 -38.04
CA SER A 2 2.32 2.56 -36.81
C SER A 2 1.01 2.20 -36.09
N ARG A 3 0.62 0.92 -36.15
CA ARG A 3 -0.36 0.37 -35.19
C ARG A 3 0.28 0.36 -33.80
N LEU A 4 0.21 1.49 -33.10
CA LEU A 4 0.51 1.58 -31.67
C LEU A 4 -0.48 0.66 -30.95
N ARG A 5 -0.09 -0.59 -30.67
CA ARG A 5 -0.86 -1.47 -29.80
C ARG A 5 -1.06 -0.69 -28.48
N PRO A 6 -2.30 -0.35 -28.08
CA PRO A 6 -2.51 0.29 -26.80
C PRO A 6 -1.93 -0.62 -25.72
N SER A 7 -1.17 -0.05 -24.79
CA SER A 7 -0.50 -0.81 -23.72
C SER A 7 -1.54 -1.66 -22.98
N GLN A 8 -1.41 -2.98 -23.05
CA GLN A 8 -2.31 -3.87 -22.34
C GLN A 8 -2.00 -3.85 -20.83
N PRO A 9 -3.03 -3.94 -19.97
CA PRO A 9 -2.81 -4.05 -18.54
C PRO A 9 -1.97 -5.30 -18.23
N ARG A 10 -0.92 -5.14 -17.43
CA ARG A 10 -0.04 -6.26 -17.03
C ARG A 10 -0.80 -7.38 -16.30
N TYR A 11 -1.86 -7.03 -15.59
CA TYR A 11 -2.63 -7.94 -14.75
C TYR A 11 -4.08 -8.02 -15.23
N SER A 12 -4.55 -9.25 -15.49
CA SER A 12 -5.95 -9.57 -15.78
C SER A 12 -6.77 -9.85 -14.51
N ASN A 13 -6.12 -10.21 -13.41
CA ASN A 13 -6.73 -10.35 -12.09
C ASN A 13 -5.76 -9.86 -11.01
N THR A 14 -6.24 -9.73 -9.77
CA THR A 14 -5.42 -9.32 -8.62
C THR A 14 -5.43 -10.36 -7.50
N TRP A 15 -4.53 -10.20 -6.54
CA TRP A 15 -4.49 -10.99 -5.31
C TRP A 15 -5.36 -10.35 -4.22
N ASP A 16 -5.76 -11.15 -3.22
CA ASP A 16 -6.63 -10.72 -2.13
C ASP A 16 -5.85 -10.06 -0.98
N PRO A 17 -6.11 -8.78 -0.63
CA PRO A 17 -5.52 -8.13 0.54
C PRO A 17 -5.65 -8.91 1.84
N GLN A 18 -6.69 -9.72 1.99
CA GLN A 18 -6.92 -10.48 3.22
C GLN A 18 -5.75 -11.41 3.56
N LEU A 19 -5.06 -11.98 2.57
CA LEU A 19 -3.88 -12.82 2.79
C LEU A 19 -2.77 -12.03 3.52
N LEU A 20 -2.52 -10.81 3.07
CA LEU A 20 -1.50 -9.94 3.62
C LEU A 20 -1.89 -9.40 5.00
N LEU A 21 -3.16 -9.03 5.18
CA LEU A 21 -3.69 -8.59 6.48
C LEU A 21 -3.60 -9.73 7.50
N SER A 22 -4.04 -10.94 7.15
CA SER A 22 -3.98 -12.12 8.03
C SER A 22 -2.54 -12.47 8.41
N TYR A 23 -1.60 -12.38 7.46
CA TYR A 23 -0.17 -12.54 7.75
C TYR A 23 0.32 -11.51 8.78
N PHE A 24 0.01 -10.22 8.61
CA PHE A 24 0.46 -9.19 9.54
C PHE A 24 -0.22 -9.22 10.91
N GLU A 25 -1.45 -9.72 10.97
CA GLU A 25 -2.19 -9.97 12.20
C GLU A 25 -1.56 -11.13 13.00
N GLY A 26 -1.12 -12.18 12.32
CA GLY A 26 -0.45 -13.33 12.96
C GLY A 26 1.01 -13.10 13.37
N LEU A 27 1.58 -11.93 13.10
CA LEU A 27 2.94 -11.61 13.53
C LEU A 27 3.02 -11.33 15.05
N PRO A 28 4.16 -11.65 15.70
CA PRO A 28 4.35 -11.32 17.11
C PRO A 28 4.33 -9.80 17.35
N LYS A 29 4.00 -9.40 18.57
CA LYS A 29 3.97 -7.99 18.98
C LYS A 29 5.34 -7.32 18.84
N GLU A 30 6.39 -8.04 19.22
CA GLU A 30 7.77 -7.59 19.06
C GLU A 30 8.36 -8.08 17.74
N LEU A 31 8.76 -7.13 16.91
CA LEU A 31 9.26 -7.35 15.56
C LEU A 31 10.71 -6.89 15.48
N SER A 32 11.53 -7.65 14.77
CA SER A 32 12.83 -7.13 14.31
C SER A 32 12.62 -5.87 13.48
N LEU A 33 13.62 -4.97 13.46
CA LEU A 33 13.58 -3.76 12.63
C LEU A 33 13.22 -4.08 11.17
N ARG A 34 13.75 -5.18 10.63
CA ARG A 34 13.43 -5.63 9.27
C ARG A 34 11.96 -5.96 9.07
N MET A 35 11.36 -6.72 9.99
CA MET A 35 9.94 -7.09 9.90
C MET A 35 9.03 -5.88 10.13
N LEU A 36 9.40 -4.99 11.06
CA LEU A 36 8.69 -3.74 11.31
C LEU A 36 8.73 -2.82 10.08
N SER A 37 9.90 -2.65 9.46
CA SER A 37 10.07 -1.90 8.20
C SER A 37 9.19 -2.48 7.09
N GLN A 38 9.20 -3.80 6.91
CA GLN A 38 8.37 -4.51 5.92
C GLN A 38 6.88 -4.33 6.18
N LYS A 39 6.44 -4.47 7.43
CA LYS A 39 5.05 -4.28 7.84
C LYS A 39 4.58 -2.86 7.55
N LEU A 40 5.33 -1.86 8.01
CA LEU A 40 4.97 -0.45 7.85
C LEU A 40 4.84 -0.05 6.37
N ILE A 41 5.87 -0.29 5.54
CA ILE A 41 5.84 0.14 4.14
C ILE A 41 4.72 -0.55 3.36
N THR A 42 4.45 -1.82 3.66
CA THR A 42 3.45 -2.60 2.93
C THR A 42 2.04 -2.19 3.35
N LEU A 43 1.79 -1.98 4.64
CA LEU A 43 0.51 -1.47 5.12
C LEU A 43 0.24 -0.06 4.60
N LEU A 44 1.23 0.84 4.63
CA LEU A 44 1.09 2.19 4.03
C LEU A 44 0.73 2.10 2.54
N ALA A 45 1.42 1.26 1.77
CA ALA A 45 1.11 1.05 0.36
C ALA A 45 -0.30 0.48 0.13
N LEU A 46 -0.78 -0.36 1.05
CA LEU A 46 -2.11 -0.96 0.98
C LEU A 46 -3.20 0.08 1.29
N ILE A 47 -3.13 0.77 2.42
CA ILE A 47 -4.22 1.66 2.87
C ILE A 47 -4.29 2.98 2.09
N THR A 48 -3.15 3.49 1.62
CA THR A 48 -3.12 4.75 0.85
C THR A 48 -3.26 4.54 -0.64
N GLY A 49 -3.10 3.29 -1.12
CA GLY A 49 -2.90 3.01 -2.54
C GLY A 49 -1.68 3.75 -3.14
N GLY A 50 -0.78 4.25 -2.31
CA GLY A 50 0.34 5.11 -2.69
C GLY A 50 1.37 4.42 -3.59
N ARG A 51 2.03 5.21 -4.43
CA ARG A 51 3.21 4.71 -5.18
C ARG A 51 4.39 4.59 -4.22
N LEU A 52 5.24 3.58 -4.42
CA LEU A 52 6.47 3.44 -3.63
C LEU A 52 7.40 4.65 -3.75
N GLN A 53 7.34 5.38 -4.86
CA GLN A 53 8.05 6.66 -4.99
C GLN A 53 7.54 7.68 -3.95
N THR A 54 6.22 7.87 -3.86
CA THR A 54 5.61 8.75 -2.87
C THR A 54 5.97 8.34 -1.45
N LEU A 55 5.86 7.04 -1.13
CA LEU A 55 6.20 6.55 0.21
C LEU A 55 7.70 6.66 0.53
N SER A 56 8.59 6.63 -0.47
CA SER A 56 10.03 6.84 -0.27
C SER A 56 10.40 8.29 0.04
N LEU A 57 9.49 9.23 -0.23
CA LEU A 57 9.69 10.67 -0.04
C LEU A 57 9.06 11.20 1.25
N ILE A 58 8.52 10.32 2.10
CA ILE A 58 7.96 10.74 3.39
C ILE A 58 9.08 11.31 4.27
N ARG A 59 8.89 12.55 4.70
CA ARG A 59 9.75 13.26 5.64
C ARG A 59 9.18 13.22 7.05
N LEU A 60 10.06 13.11 8.05
CA LEU A 60 9.68 13.15 9.46
C LEU A 60 9.10 14.50 9.84
N SER A 61 9.70 15.58 9.33
CA SER A 61 9.25 16.96 9.52
C SER A 61 7.82 17.24 9.02
N ASN A 62 7.29 16.38 8.14
CA ASN A 62 5.97 16.53 7.55
C ASN A 62 4.91 15.57 8.15
N ILE A 63 5.24 14.89 9.25
CA ILE A 63 4.30 14.00 9.96
C ILE A 63 3.66 14.81 11.08
N SER A 64 2.35 14.99 11.03
CA SER A 64 1.54 15.57 12.10
C SER A 64 0.60 14.52 12.68
N GLU A 65 0.43 14.54 14.00
CA GLU A 65 -0.46 13.64 14.72
C GLU A 65 -1.60 14.44 15.34
N SER A 66 -2.84 13.98 15.15
CA SER A 66 -4.02 14.43 15.87
C SER A 66 -4.55 13.31 16.78
N GLN A 67 -5.69 13.54 17.44
CA GLN A 67 -6.34 12.50 18.25
C GLN A 67 -6.94 11.37 17.40
N GLU A 68 -7.29 11.65 16.14
CA GLU A 68 -8.05 10.74 15.26
C GLU A 68 -7.15 10.05 14.22
N GLU A 69 -6.09 10.74 13.77
CA GLU A 69 -5.25 10.26 12.69
C GLU A 69 -3.82 10.81 12.72
N ILE A 70 -2.97 10.23 11.89
CA ILE A 70 -1.69 10.80 11.49
C ILE A 70 -1.81 11.29 10.05
N GLN A 71 -1.41 12.54 9.83
CA GLN A 71 -1.33 13.16 8.51
C GLN A 71 0.14 13.23 8.06
N ILE A 72 0.36 12.94 6.78
CA ILE A 72 1.70 13.01 6.18
C ILE A 72 1.65 13.83 4.90
N ASN A 73 2.24 15.02 4.92
CA ASN A 73 2.32 15.88 3.75
C ASN A 73 3.50 15.49 2.86
N ILE A 74 3.24 15.21 1.58
CA ILE A 74 4.29 14.89 0.61
C ILE A 74 4.72 16.18 -0.10
N THR A 75 5.79 16.79 0.39
CA THR A 75 6.29 18.07 -0.14
C THR A 75 7.20 17.92 -1.35
N ASP A 76 7.89 16.79 -1.47
CA ASP A 76 8.80 16.53 -2.58
C ASP A 76 8.03 16.23 -3.89
N PRO A 77 8.50 16.72 -5.06
CA PRO A 77 7.80 16.52 -6.32
C PRO A 77 7.62 15.05 -6.71
N ILE A 78 6.41 14.71 -7.14
CA ILE A 78 6.04 13.39 -7.67
C ILE A 78 5.42 13.50 -9.05
N LYS A 79 5.16 12.35 -9.71
CA LYS A 79 4.58 12.30 -11.07
C LYS A 79 3.28 13.10 -11.23
N THR A 80 2.50 13.26 -10.17
CA THR A 80 1.23 13.99 -10.19
C THR A 80 1.34 15.43 -9.73
N SER A 81 2.52 15.88 -9.29
CA SER A 81 2.78 17.27 -8.96
C SER A 81 2.71 18.14 -10.22
N GLY A 82 2.27 19.39 -10.06
CA GLY A 82 2.18 20.37 -11.15
C GLY A 82 1.80 21.74 -10.61
N LEU A 83 1.91 22.76 -11.45
CA LEU A 83 1.46 24.11 -11.10
C LEU A 83 -0.02 24.08 -10.72
N ASN A 84 -0.37 24.76 -9.63
CA ASN A 84 -1.73 24.84 -9.07
C ASN A 84 -2.37 23.49 -8.68
N LYS A 85 -1.56 22.45 -8.44
CA LYS A 85 -2.04 21.19 -7.85
C LYS A 85 -1.65 21.11 -6.39
N GLU A 86 -2.62 20.77 -5.54
CA GLU A 86 -2.37 20.49 -4.14
C GLU A 86 -1.38 19.32 -4.00
N GLN A 87 -0.48 19.46 -3.04
CA GLN A 87 0.41 18.37 -2.68
C GLN A 87 -0.41 17.28 -1.98
N PRO A 88 -0.13 15.99 -2.23
CA PRO A 88 -0.93 14.95 -1.64
C PRO A 88 -0.62 14.81 -0.15
N THR A 89 -1.67 14.74 0.65
CA THR A 89 -1.61 14.39 2.07
C THR A 89 -2.10 12.96 2.26
N LEU A 90 -1.33 12.15 2.99
CA LEU A 90 -1.76 10.81 3.39
C LEU A 90 -2.45 10.91 4.75
N HIS A 91 -3.67 10.40 4.81
CA HIS A 91 -4.47 10.31 6.04
C HIS A 91 -4.42 8.87 6.57
N ILE A 92 -3.94 8.70 7.80
CA ILE A 92 -3.73 7.39 8.42
C ILE A 92 -4.51 7.35 9.74
N PRO A 93 -5.72 6.77 9.76
CA PRO A 93 -6.54 6.74 10.96
C PRO A 93 -5.95 5.83 12.03
N PHE A 94 -6.24 6.14 13.30
CA PHE A 94 -6.08 5.18 14.37
C PHE A 94 -7.15 4.09 14.26
N TYR A 95 -6.71 2.82 14.21
CA TYR A 95 -7.60 1.68 14.05
C TYR A 95 -7.64 0.84 15.32
N SER A 96 -8.65 1.09 16.15
CA SER A 96 -8.82 0.46 17.46
C SER A 96 -9.39 -0.96 17.40
N GLU A 97 -10.18 -1.28 16.37
CA GLU A 97 -10.85 -2.59 16.24
C GLU A 97 -9.85 -3.74 16.09
N LYS A 98 -8.77 -3.54 15.33
CA LYS A 98 -7.63 -4.49 15.26
C LYS A 98 -6.30 -3.76 15.43
N PRO A 99 -5.81 -3.60 16.66
CA PRO A 99 -4.56 -2.88 16.95
C PRO A 99 -3.33 -3.45 16.24
N SER A 100 -3.32 -4.77 15.97
CA SER A 100 -2.24 -5.45 15.24
C SER A 100 -2.12 -4.96 13.77
N LEU A 101 -3.19 -4.42 13.20
CA LEU A 101 -3.24 -3.87 11.85
C LEU A 101 -3.23 -2.34 11.82
N CYS A 102 -3.20 -1.68 12.98
CA CYS A 102 -3.19 -0.22 13.05
C CYS A 102 -1.89 0.35 12.47
N VAL A 103 -1.99 1.02 11.33
CA VAL A 103 -0.85 1.60 10.62
C VAL A 103 -0.28 2.79 11.38
N ALA A 104 -1.13 3.63 11.99
CA ALA A 104 -0.70 4.75 12.82
C ALA A 104 0.16 4.27 14.02
N SER A 105 -0.31 3.30 14.80
CA SER A 105 0.48 2.70 15.88
C SER A 105 1.76 2.02 15.39
N THR A 106 1.72 1.35 14.23
CA THR A 106 2.92 0.75 13.61
C THR A 106 3.94 1.82 13.24
N LEU A 107 3.49 2.96 12.69
CA LEU A 107 4.32 4.11 12.35
C LEU A 107 4.97 4.69 13.62
N LYS A 108 4.19 4.91 14.68
CA LYS A 108 4.72 5.39 15.97
C LYS A 108 5.77 4.46 16.56
N LYS A 109 5.50 3.14 16.57
CA LYS A 109 6.48 2.12 17.01
C LYS A 109 7.76 2.20 16.18
N TYR A 110 7.64 2.29 14.86
CA TYR A 110 8.78 2.40 13.96
C TYR A 110 9.60 3.68 14.17
N LEU A 111 8.94 4.83 14.37
CA LEU A 111 9.62 6.09 14.70
C LEU A 111 10.43 5.97 15.98
N ALA A 112 9.84 5.40 17.04
CA ALA A 112 10.52 5.15 18.30
C ALA A 112 11.73 4.20 18.14
N THR A 113 11.55 3.07 17.45
CA THR A 113 12.63 2.09 17.21
C THR A 113 13.78 2.67 16.37
N THR A 114 13.49 3.56 15.43
CA THR A 114 14.50 4.10 14.51
C THR A 114 15.14 5.40 14.97
N LYS A 115 14.55 6.10 15.95
CA LYS A 115 15.11 7.33 16.52
C LYS A 115 16.60 7.24 16.87
N PRO A 116 17.10 6.22 17.60
CA PRO A 116 18.53 6.12 17.94
C PRO A 116 19.43 5.70 16.76
N LEU A 117 18.85 5.31 15.61
CA LEU A 117 19.60 4.81 14.45
C LEU A 117 19.84 5.89 13.38
N ARG A 118 19.22 7.06 13.54
CA ARG A 118 19.23 8.14 12.55
C ARG A 118 20.42 9.06 12.76
N ALA A 119 21.03 9.47 11.64
CA ALA A 119 21.97 10.59 11.68
C ALA A 119 21.24 11.92 11.96
N PRO A 120 21.92 12.94 12.54
CA PRO A 120 21.29 14.21 12.91
C PRO A 120 20.48 14.90 11.80
N ASN A 121 20.90 14.76 10.54
CA ASN A 121 20.25 15.40 9.37
C ASN A 121 19.39 14.43 8.54
N GLN A 122 19.02 13.27 9.09
CA GLN A 122 18.26 12.27 8.36
C GLN A 122 16.74 12.44 8.54
N ASP A 123 16.14 13.15 7.59
CA ASP A 123 14.71 13.51 7.62
C ASP A 123 13.79 12.50 6.93
N PHE A 124 14.30 11.53 6.16
CA PHE A 124 13.45 10.53 5.51
C PHE A 124 12.95 9.46 6.48
N LEU A 125 11.67 9.08 6.38
CA LEU A 125 11.04 8.10 7.26
C LEU A 125 11.75 6.74 7.24
N PHE A 126 12.04 6.17 6.08
CA PHE A 126 12.57 4.81 6.02
C PHE A 126 14.10 4.76 6.13
N VAL A 127 14.60 3.87 6.98
CA VAL A 127 16.04 3.69 7.24
C VAL A 127 16.43 2.24 6.96
N THR A 128 17.63 1.99 6.45
CA THR A 128 18.14 0.64 6.19
C THR A 128 18.20 -0.18 7.48
N THR A 129 17.93 -1.47 7.37
CA THR A 129 17.77 -2.36 8.54
C THR A 129 19.09 -2.92 9.06
N LYS A 130 20.20 -2.68 8.36
CA LYS A 130 21.55 -3.15 8.70
C LYS A 130 22.47 -1.94 8.85
N ARG A 131 23.49 -2.06 9.69
CA ARG A 131 24.54 -1.05 9.84
C ARG A 131 25.46 -1.03 8.59
N PRO A 132 26.02 0.14 8.23
CA PRO A 132 25.66 1.46 8.73
C PRO A 132 24.24 1.86 8.28
N HIS A 133 23.48 2.46 9.21
CA HIS A 133 22.10 2.87 8.92
C HIS A 133 22.08 4.14 8.06
N SER A 134 21.25 4.16 7.04
CA SER A 134 21.07 5.28 6.12
C SER A 134 19.66 5.31 5.55
N THR A 135 19.31 6.32 4.75
CA THR A 135 17.99 6.39 4.11
C THR A 135 17.76 5.18 3.20
N ALA A 136 16.64 4.48 3.39
CA ALA A 136 16.27 3.36 2.55
C ALA A 136 15.82 3.86 1.17
N SER A 137 16.46 3.36 0.11
CA SER A 137 16.08 3.68 -1.27
C SER A 137 14.73 3.09 -1.66
N LYS A 138 14.07 3.67 -2.67
CA LYS A 138 12.85 3.10 -3.30
C LYS A 138 13.01 1.62 -3.67
N GLN A 139 14.18 1.22 -4.16
CA GLN A 139 14.51 -0.16 -4.51
C GLN A 139 14.50 -1.06 -3.28
N THR A 140 15.01 -0.57 -2.15
CA THR A 140 14.97 -1.27 -0.86
C THR A 140 13.54 -1.44 -0.37
N LEU A 141 12.72 -0.38 -0.42
CA LEU A 141 11.30 -0.44 -0.07
C LEU A 141 10.54 -1.44 -0.95
N SER A 142 10.82 -1.44 -2.25
CA SER A 142 10.25 -2.40 -3.21
C SER A 142 10.60 -3.85 -2.84
N LYS A 143 11.86 -4.12 -2.44
CA LYS A 143 12.27 -5.44 -1.95
C LYS A 143 11.53 -5.82 -0.67
N TRP A 144 11.35 -4.89 0.27
CA TRP A 144 10.61 -5.16 1.50
C TRP A 144 9.14 -5.52 1.25
N VAL A 145 8.45 -4.75 0.39
CA VAL A 145 7.09 -5.11 -0.02
C VAL A 145 7.06 -6.47 -0.71
N LYS A 146 8.00 -6.76 -1.63
CA LYS A 146 8.08 -8.08 -2.28
C LYS A 146 8.23 -9.21 -1.25
N HIS A 147 9.09 -9.02 -0.23
CA HIS A 147 9.27 -10.02 0.82
C HIS A 147 8.01 -10.22 1.66
N ALA A 148 7.31 -9.14 2.02
CA ALA A 148 6.05 -9.23 2.75
C ALA A 148 4.98 -9.99 1.95
N LEU A 149 4.83 -9.67 0.65
CA LEU A 149 3.92 -10.39 -0.24
C LEU A 149 4.23 -11.89 -0.30
N GLY A 150 5.51 -12.26 -0.50
CA GLY A 150 5.91 -13.66 -0.54
C GLY A 150 5.69 -14.39 0.79
N SER A 151 5.93 -13.72 1.91
CA SER A 151 5.71 -14.29 3.25
C SER A 151 4.22 -14.51 3.54
N ALA A 152 3.36 -13.69 2.95
CA ALA A 152 1.90 -13.85 3.01
C ALA A 152 1.34 -14.88 1.99
N GLY A 153 2.20 -15.63 1.30
CA GLY A 153 1.79 -16.65 0.32
C GLY A 153 1.36 -16.09 -1.04
N ILE A 154 1.61 -14.81 -1.33
CA ILE A 154 1.29 -14.21 -2.62
C ILE A 154 2.41 -14.52 -3.62
N ASP A 155 2.05 -15.05 -4.79
CA ASP A 155 3.01 -15.40 -5.84
C ASP A 155 3.73 -14.16 -6.40
N THR A 156 4.98 -13.95 -5.95
CA THR A 156 5.81 -12.81 -6.36
C THR A 156 6.52 -13.00 -7.71
N SER A 157 6.46 -14.20 -8.30
CA SER A 157 6.86 -14.41 -9.70
C SER A 157 5.94 -13.64 -10.63
N ARG A 158 4.65 -13.62 -10.29
CA ARG A 158 3.56 -12.95 -10.99
C ARG A 158 3.31 -11.53 -10.49
N PHE A 159 3.00 -11.37 -9.20
CA PHE A 159 2.63 -10.10 -8.60
C PHE A 159 3.85 -9.35 -8.08
N LYS A 160 4.10 -8.16 -8.63
CA LYS A 160 5.24 -7.32 -8.23
C LYS A 160 4.77 -6.30 -7.18
N PRO A 161 5.68 -5.60 -6.46
CA PRO A 161 5.30 -4.67 -5.40
C PRO A 161 4.26 -3.61 -5.77
N HIS A 162 4.25 -3.13 -7.01
CA HIS A 162 3.27 -2.16 -7.51
C HIS A 162 1.84 -2.74 -7.67
N SER A 163 1.68 -4.06 -7.66
CA SER A 163 0.36 -4.72 -7.68
C SER A 163 -0.44 -4.44 -6.42
N THR A 164 0.21 -4.08 -5.30
CA THR A 164 -0.44 -3.68 -4.05
C THR A 164 -1.49 -2.59 -4.26
N ARG A 165 -1.19 -1.60 -5.10
CA ARG A 165 -2.14 -0.54 -5.48
C ARG A 165 -3.34 -1.05 -6.26
N HIS A 166 -3.16 -2.07 -7.11
CA HIS A 166 -4.26 -2.68 -7.86
C HIS A 166 -5.15 -3.50 -6.94
N SER A 167 -4.52 -4.27 -6.05
CA SER A 167 -5.20 -5.08 -5.04
C SER A 167 -6.00 -4.22 -4.06
N SER A 168 -5.42 -3.15 -3.50
CA SER A 168 -6.10 -2.27 -2.54
C SER A 168 -7.28 -1.54 -3.16
N SER A 169 -7.09 -0.89 -4.31
CA SER A 169 -8.16 -0.12 -4.96
C SER A 169 -9.31 -1.03 -5.46
N SER A 170 -9.01 -2.23 -5.97
CA SER A 170 -10.05 -3.22 -6.29
C SER A 170 -10.80 -3.70 -5.05
N ALA A 171 -10.10 -3.92 -3.93
CA ALA A 171 -10.73 -4.38 -2.69
C ALA A 171 -11.59 -3.30 -2.05
N ALA A 172 -11.15 -2.04 -2.05
CA ALA A 172 -11.95 -0.91 -1.57
C ALA A 172 -13.29 -0.81 -2.31
N LEU A 173 -13.27 -0.96 -3.65
CA LEU A 173 -14.49 -0.99 -4.45
C LEU A 173 -15.40 -2.16 -4.06
N ARG A 174 -14.84 -3.37 -3.89
CA ARG A 174 -15.61 -4.54 -3.45
C ARG A 174 -16.23 -4.38 -2.06
N GLN A 175 -15.61 -3.56 -1.20
CA GLN A 175 -16.11 -3.21 0.13
C GLN A 175 -17.09 -2.01 0.10
N GLY A 176 -17.50 -1.54 -1.08
CA GLY A 176 -18.52 -0.50 -1.22
C GLY A 176 -17.99 0.94 -1.16
N VAL A 177 -16.68 1.16 -1.13
CA VAL A 177 -16.12 2.52 -1.22
C VAL A 177 -16.42 3.10 -2.61
N SER A 178 -16.93 4.34 -2.64
CA SER A 178 -17.29 5.00 -3.89
C SER A 178 -16.09 5.16 -4.83
N LEU A 179 -16.35 5.09 -6.14
CA LEU A 179 -15.31 5.29 -7.15
C LEU A 179 -14.64 6.65 -7.02
N GLU A 180 -15.42 7.69 -6.72
CA GLU A 180 -14.94 9.05 -6.45
C GLU A 180 -13.91 9.05 -5.32
N SER A 181 -14.24 8.45 -4.17
CA SER A 181 -13.33 8.41 -3.02
C SER A 181 -12.06 7.62 -3.34
N ILE A 182 -12.17 6.50 -4.07
CA ILE A 182 -11.00 5.73 -4.51
C ILE A 182 -10.12 6.57 -5.45
N CYS A 183 -10.71 7.25 -6.43
CA CYS A 183 -9.98 8.09 -7.38
C CYS A 183 -9.27 9.25 -6.65
N ARG A 184 -9.94 9.91 -5.72
CA ARG A 184 -9.37 10.97 -4.88
C ARG A 184 -8.19 10.48 -4.04
N THR A 185 -8.36 9.40 -3.27
CA THR A 185 -7.30 8.83 -2.43
C THR A 185 -6.09 8.38 -3.24
N VAL A 186 -6.33 7.76 -4.39
CA VAL A 186 -5.30 7.13 -5.19
C VAL A 186 -4.66 8.13 -6.19
N GLY A 187 -5.26 9.30 -6.38
CA GLY A 187 -4.79 10.36 -7.27
C GLY A 187 -5.07 10.09 -8.75
N TRP A 188 -6.28 9.64 -9.08
CA TRP A 188 -6.77 9.50 -10.46
C TRP A 188 -7.85 10.52 -10.77
N SER A 189 -7.87 11.00 -12.01
CA SER A 189 -9.01 11.76 -12.53
C SER A 189 -10.15 10.80 -12.86
N GLU A 190 -11.33 11.11 -12.32
CA GLU A 190 -12.58 10.35 -12.49
C GLU A 190 -12.98 10.23 -13.97
N GLN A 191 -12.77 11.30 -14.75
CA GLN A 191 -13.21 11.40 -16.14
C GLN A 191 -12.44 10.44 -17.08
N THR A 192 -11.29 9.92 -16.66
CA THR A 192 -10.41 9.13 -17.54
C THR A 192 -10.78 7.65 -17.65
N GLY A 193 -11.67 7.15 -16.79
CA GLY A 193 -11.96 5.70 -16.69
C GLY A 193 -10.73 4.84 -16.33
N THR A 194 -9.63 5.47 -15.88
CA THR A 194 -8.34 4.81 -15.62
C THR A 194 -8.49 3.69 -14.60
N PHE A 195 -9.30 3.90 -13.56
CA PHE A 195 -9.56 2.88 -12.55
C PHE A 195 -10.24 1.65 -13.15
N ALA A 196 -11.37 1.81 -13.83
CA ALA A 196 -12.10 0.71 -14.45
C ALA A 196 -11.22 -0.06 -15.46
N LYS A 197 -10.49 0.68 -16.30
CA LYS A 197 -9.69 0.09 -17.38
C LYS A 197 -8.45 -0.65 -16.88
N PHE A 198 -7.74 -0.14 -15.87
CA PHE A 198 -6.42 -0.67 -15.50
C PHE A 198 -6.34 -1.29 -14.10
N TYR A 199 -7.22 -0.90 -13.17
CA TYR A 199 -7.05 -1.20 -11.75
C TYR A 199 -8.18 -2.04 -11.16
N ASN A 200 -9.44 -1.86 -11.59
CA ASN A 200 -10.56 -2.70 -11.17
C ASN A 200 -10.37 -4.12 -11.74
N ARG A 201 -9.95 -5.05 -10.89
CA ARG A 201 -9.63 -6.42 -11.29
C ARG A 201 -10.33 -7.43 -10.39
N PRO A 202 -10.92 -8.48 -10.96
CA PRO A 202 -11.47 -9.56 -10.16
C PRO A 202 -10.36 -10.27 -9.40
N LEU A 203 -10.73 -10.95 -8.32
CA LEU A 203 -9.85 -11.94 -7.70
C LEU A 203 -9.59 -13.07 -8.68
N GLY A 204 -8.42 -13.69 -8.59
CA GLY A 204 -7.98 -14.74 -9.52
C GLY A 204 -8.73 -16.08 -9.43
N ASP A 205 -9.82 -16.18 -8.67
CA ASP A 205 -10.61 -17.40 -8.56
C ASP A 205 -11.42 -17.61 -9.85
N LYS A 206 -10.88 -18.46 -10.73
CA LYS A 206 -11.54 -18.86 -11.98
C LYS A 206 -12.78 -19.74 -11.74
N THR A 207 -12.93 -20.30 -10.54
CA THR A 207 -14.02 -21.19 -10.18
C THR A 207 -15.14 -20.49 -9.42
N ALA A 208 -14.96 -19.23 -9.02
CA ALA A 208 -15.93 -18.47 -8.23
C ALA A 208 -17.34 -18.49 -8.84
N PHE A 209 -17.45 -18.26 -10.15
CA PHE A 209 -18.72 -18.29 -10.87
C PHE A 209 -19.37 -19.68 -10.79
N ALA A 210 -18.63 -20.74 -11.14
CA ALA A 210 -19.12 -22.10 -11.09
C ALA A 210 -19.54 -22.49 -9.65
N ASN A 211 -18.71 -22.20 -8.66
CA ASN A 211 -18.99 -22.47 -7.25
C ASN A 211 -20.22 -21.71 -6.74
N ALA A 212 -20.43 -20.46 -7.16
CA ALA A 212 -21.61 -19.69 -6.78
C ALA A 212 -22.90 -20.35 -7.31
N ILE A 213 -22.90 -20.80 -8.58
CA ILE A 213 -24.03 -21.52 -9.17
C ILE A 213 -24.24 -22.89 -8.51
N LEU A 214 -23.16 -23.66 -8.31
CA LEU A 214 -23.24 -24.98 -7.67
C LEU A 214 -23.68 -24.91 -6.20
N ARG A 215 -23.44 -23.78 -5.50
CA ARG A 215 -23.96 -23.58 -4.14
C ARG A 215 -25.46 -23.32 -4.11
N LEU A 216 -26.09 -22.94 -5.22
CA LEU A 216 -27.55 -22.81 -5.29
C LEU A 216 -28.27 -24.15 -5.17
N SER A 217 -27.62 -25.26 -5.56
CA SER A 217 -28.19 -26.61 -5.37
C SER A 217 -28.10 -27.09 -3.92
N LYS A 218 -27.30 -26.43 -3.09
CA LYS A 218 -27.29 -26.58 -1.63
C LYS A 218 -28.23 -25.54 -1.01
N ARG A 219 -29.54 -25.65 -1.29
CA ARG A 219 -30.51 -25.06 -0.36
C ARG A 219 -30.68 -26.03 0.83
N PRO A 220 -30.81 -25.52 2.07
CA PRO A 220 -31.26 -26.34 3.19
C PRO A 220 -32.64 -26.95 2.91
#